data_AF-A0A533UXT4-F1
#
_entry.id   AF-A0A533UXT4-F1
#
_cell.length_a   1.000
_cell.length_b   1.000
_cell.length_c   1.000
_cell.angle_alpha   90.00
_cell.angle_beta   90.00
_cell.angle_gamma   90.00
#
_symmetry.space_group_name_H-M   'P 1'
#
loop_
_entity.id
_entity.type
_entity.pdbx_description
1 polymer ?
#
loop_
_entity_poly.entity_id
_entity_poly.type
_entity_poly.pdbx_seq_one_letter_code
_entity_poly.pdbx_strand_id
1 'polypeptide(L)'
;MIYTSGMQISHCDFPDGIMYDLDNLVWLKNDDNDRSIVTLGVTPILISLAGKLTKIKLKEIGTIIDKNKSVGSIESLRYFGMVRCPIKGKIIELNNALSDYPKTVNDFPYSEGWLVRIKIQNSDSSIESDFKYDNLKFIDECHGEIKKLIEKLHVRCFSAFPDYEMFEIGVECAATLTKLDELIGKIDVGNIVHVVSDDTSADLEMIRWSEEREQNLLEFRKEGNLYHFIVKKTK
;
A
#
# COMPACT_ATOMS: atom_id res chain seq x y z
N MET A 1 -12.79 16.18 9.31
CA MET A 1 -11.76 17.00 8.65
C MET A 1 -10.67 16.07 8.21
N ILE A 2 -10.59 15.77 6.92
CA ILE A 2 -9.55 14.88 6.37
C ILE A 2 -8.47 15.80 5.85
N TYR A 3 -7.28 15.75 6.44
CA TYR A 3 -6.10 16.44 5.92
C TYR A 3 -5.67 15.74 4.62
N THR A 4 -6.24 16.12 3.48
CA THR A 4 -5.72 15.72 2.17
C THR A 4 -4.75 16.80 1.67
N SER A 5 -3.55 16.85 2.26
CA SER A 5 -2.37 17.34 1.54
C SER A 5 -1.61 16.11 1.06
N GLY A 6 -2.06 15.57 -0.06
CA GLY A 6 -1.42 14.42 -0.68
C GLY A 6 -1.77 14.37 -2.15
N MET A 7 -0.76 14.09 -2.97
CA MET A 7 -0.92 13.96 -4.41
C MET A 7 -1.40 12.54 -4.72
N GLN A 8 -2.44 12.42 -5.54
CA GLN A 8 -2.90 11.13 -6.04
C GLN A 8 -2.43 10.94 -7.49
N ILE A 9 -1.75 9.83 -7.76
CA ILE A 9 -1.28 9.46 -9.09
C ILE A 9 -1.92 8.13 -9.46
N SER A 10 -2.80 8.15 -10.47
CA SER A 10 -3.53 6.95 -10.92
C SER A 10 -4.20 6.19 -9.76
N HIS A 11 -4.89 6.92 -8.88
CA HIS A 11 -5.57 6.43 -7.66
C HIS A 11 -4.67 5.94 -6.52
N CYS A 12 -3.34 5.97 -6.68
CA CYS A 12 -2.41 5.70 -5.60
C CYS A 12 -2.03 7.00 -4.88
N ASP A 13 -2.05 6.99 -3.55
CA ASP A 13 -1.69 8.15 -2.74
C ASP A 13 -0.17 8.29 -2.58
N PHE A 14 0.33 9.51 -2.72
CA PHE A 14 1.71 9.89 -2.48
C PHE A 14 1.72 11.23 -1.72
N PRO A 15 1.69 11.19 -0.38
CA PRO A 15 1.67 12.41 0.44
C PRO A 15 2.90 13.30 0.24
N ASP A 16 2.71 14.59 0.47
CA ASP A 16 3.79 15.58 0.52
C ASP A 16 4.68 15.37 1.76
N GLY A 17 5.89 15.93 1.75
CA GLY A 17 6.83 15.84 2.88
C GLY A 17 7.41 14.43 3.12
N ILE A 18 7.17 13.51 2.21
CA ILE A 18 7.75 12.16 2.17
C ILE A 18 8.67 12.07 0.96
N MET A 19 9.80 11.37 1.13
CA MET A 19 10.75 11.10 0.06
C MET A 19 10.61 9.65 -0.41
N TYR A 20 10.76 9.43 -1.72
CA TYR A 20 10.52 8.14 -2.35
C TYR A 20 11.79 7.62 -3.04
N ASP A 21 12.08 6.34 -2.82
CA ASP A 21 13.08 5.58 -3.59
C ASP A 21 12.32 4.71 -4.59
N LEU A 22 12.37 5.10 -5.87
CA LEU A 22 11.64 4.45 -6.94
C LEU A 22 12.29 3.14 -7.40
N ASP A 23 13.56 2.91 -7.10
CA ASP A 23 14.26 1.67 -7.44
C ASP A 23 13.90 0.56 -6.44
N ASN A 24 13.83 0.90 -5.17
CA ASN A 24 13.50 -0.04 -4.09
C ASN A 24 12.01 -0.02 -3.70
N LEU A 25 11.21 0.90 -4.24
CA LEU A 25 9.78 1.09 -3.97
C LEU A 25 9.45 1.34 -2.48
N VAL A 26 10.34 2.06 -1.80
CA VAL A 26 10.19 2.44 -0.39
C VAL A 26 10.05 3.94 -0.24
N TRP A 27 9.58 4.36 0.93
CA TRP A 27 9.50 5.77 1.28
C TRP A 27 10.23 6.04 2.60
N LEU A 28 10.79 7.24 2.74
CA LEU A 28 11.34 7.78 3.97
C LEU A 28 10.62 9.07 4.37
N LYS A 29 10.31 9.19 5.66
CA LYS A 29 9.85 10.43 6.27
C LYS A 29 10.79 10.81 7.41
N ASN A 30 11.34 12.03 7.39
CA ASN A 30 12.12 12.54 8.53
C ASN A 30 11.21 12.71 9.75
N ASP A 31 11.73 12.48 10.95
CA ASP A 31 11.03 12.82 12.17
C ASP A 31 10.93 14.34 12.30
N ASP A 32 9.75 14.83 12.71
CA ASP A 32 9.47 16.26 12.81
C ASP A 32 10.30 16.94 13.92
N ASN A 33 10.73 16.18 14.93
CA ASN A 33 11.51 16.68 16.07
C ASN A 33 13.01 16.41 15.95
N ASP A 34 13.42 15.32 15.29
CA ASP A 34 14.82 14.95 15.10
C ASP A 34 15.11 14.49 13.66
N ARG A 35 15.65 15.38 12.83
CA ARG A 35 15.99 15.09 11.42
C ARG A 35 17.06 14.00 11.25
N SER A 36 17.75 13.59 12.31
CA SER A 36 18.66 12.44 12.28
C SER A 36 17.92 11.10 12.34
N ILE A 37 16.60 11.12 12.54
CA ILE A 37 15.73 9.94 12.55
C ILE A 37 14.81 9.98 11.35
N VAL A 38 14.70 8.83 10.68
CA VAL A 38 13.75 8.61 9.59
C VAL A 38 12.87 7.41 9.87
N THR A 39 11.63 7.50 9.42
CA THR A 39 10.70 6.38 9.35
C THR A 39 10.74 5.79 7.94
N LEU A 40 10.88 4.47 7.82
CA LEU A 40 10.88 3.74 6.56
C LEU A 40 9.60 2.91 6.43
N GLY A 41 8.97 2.98 5.26
CA GLY A 41 7.89 2.09 4.86
C GLY A 41 7.96 1.73 3.38
N VAL A 42 6.93 1.02 2.89
CA VAL A 42 6.82 0.60 1.49
C VAL A 42 5.76 1.40 0.76
N THR A 43 5.98 1.64 -0.54
CA THR A 43 5.04 2.41 -1.36
C THR A 43 3.80 1.59 -1.73
N PRO A 44 2.66 2.25 -2.05
CA PRO A 44 1.49 1.59 -2.62
C PRO A 44 1.78 0.77 -3.88
N ILE A 45 2.81 1.14 -4.63
CA ILE A 45 3.31 0.38 -5.78
C ILE A 45 3.77 -1.01 -5.33
N LEU A 46 4.67 -1.08 -4.34
CA LEU A 46 5.14 -2.36 -3.83
C LEU A 46 4.01 -3.17 -3.19
N ILE A 47 3.08 -2.51 -2.49
CA ILE A 47 1.89 -3.15 -1.91
C ILE A 47 1.00 -3.79 -2.98
N SER A 48 0.73 -3.08 -4.07
CA SER A 48 -0.09 -3.58 -5.18
C SER A 48 0.57 -4.81 -5.82
N LEU A 49 1.89 -4.74 -6.05
CA LEU A 49 2.69 -5.86 -6.58
C LEU A 49 2.70 -7.06 -5.62
N ALA A 50 2.94 -6.80 -4.33
CA ALA A 50 3.06 -7.83 -3.33
C ALA A 50 1.72 -8.52 -3.05
N GLY A 51 0.61 -7.79 -3.10
CA GLY A 51 -0.69 -8.28 -2.65
C GLY A 51 -0.83 -8.26 -1.12
N LYS A 52 -1.88 -8.94 -0.62
CA LYS A 52 -2.19 -8.99 0.82
C LYS A 52 -1.03 -9.59 1.60
N LEU A 53 -0.34 -8.78 2.39
CA LEU A 53 0.79 -9.25 3.19
C LEU A 53 0.29 -10.19 4.29
N THR A 54 0.98 -11.30 4.42
CA THR A 54 0.69 -12.36 5.40
C THR A 54 1.80 -12.53 6.41
N LYS A 55 3.00 -12.00 6.12
CA LYS A 55 4.14 -12.07 7.02
C LYS A 55 5.13 -10.96 6.76
N ILE A 56 5.64 -10.39 7.84
CA ILE A 56 6.70 -9.38 7.82
C ILE A 56 7.76 -9.83 8.83
N LYS A 57 9.03 -9.82 8.40
CA LYS A 57 10.17 -10.09 9.28
C LYS A 57 11.14 -8.94 9.20
N LEU A 58 11.35 -8.26 10.33
CA LEU A 58 12.26 -7.13 10.44
C LEU A 58 13.52 -7.55 11.21
N LYS A 59 14.64 -6.90 10.91
CA LYS A 59 15.87 -7.04 11.70
C LYS A 59 15.72 -6.36 13.05
N GLU A 60 16.50 -6.81 14.02
CA GLU A 60 16.38 -6.34 15.41
C GLU A 60 16.83 -4.87 15.58
N ILE A 61 16.26 -4.22 16.61
CA ILE A 61 16.74 -2.92 17.09
C ILE A 61 18.23 -3.01 17.39
N GLY A 62 18.97 -1.99 16.98
CA GLY A 62 20.42 -1.93 17.14
C GLY A 62 21.20 -2.36 15.90
N THR A 63 20.56 -3.03 14.95
CA THR A 63 21.22 -3.46 13.71
C THR A 63 21.68 -2.26 12.88
N ILE A 64 22.95 -2.28 12.45
CA ILE A 64 23.48 -1.33 11.46
C ILE A 64 23.13 -1.84 10.07
N ILE A 65 22.54 -0.96 9.26
CA ILE A 65 22.13 -1.23 7.88
C ILE A 65 22.95 -0.32 6.98
N ASP A 66 23.72 -0.89 6.06
CA ASP A 66 24.37 -0.13 5.00
C ASP A 66 23.37 0.25 3.89
N LYS A 67 23.71 1.30 3.12
CA LYS A 67 22.93 1.73 1.96
C LYS A 67 22.61 0.55 1.03
N ASN A 68 21.36 0.47 0.61
CA ASN A 68 20.76 -0.58 -0.24
C ASN A 68 20.79 -1.99 0.36
N LYS A 69 21.05 -2.15 1.66
CA LYS A 69 20.88 -3.43 2.37
C LYS A 69 19.48 -3.56 2.95
N SER A 70 19.06 -4.81 3.14
CA SER A 70 17.72 -5.13 3.60
C SER A 70 17.54 -4.81 5.09
N VAL A 71 16.40 -4.22 5.44
CA VAL A 71 15.91 -4.07 6.83
C VAL A 71 15.06 -5.26 7.27
N GLY A 72 14.63 -6.07 6.32
CA GLY A 72 13.70 -7.17 6.52
C GLY A 72 13.13 -7.72 5.21
N SER A 73 12.13 -8.58 5.35
CA SER A 73 11.37 -9.18 4.24
C SER A 73 9.87 -9.03 4.45
N ILE A 74 9.14 -8.91 3.35
CA ILE A 74 7.67 -8.97 3.29
C ILE A 74 7.24 -10.15 2.43
N GLU A 75 6.13 -10.78 2.80
CA GLU A 75 5.64 -12.00 2.15
C GLU A 75 4.10 -12.00 2.08
N SER A 76 3.60 -12.47 0.95
CA SER A 76 2.19 -12.75 0.67
C SER A 76 2.07 -14.12 -0.02
N LEU A 77 0.84 -14.50 -0.37
CA LEU A 77 0.60 -15.68 -1.18
C LEU A 77 1.29 -15.63 -2.56
N ARG A 78 1.52 -14.43 -3.10
CA ARG A 78 2.04 -14.22 -4.47
C ARG A 78 3.44 -13.58 -4.53
N TYR A 79 4.03 -13.24 -3.39
CA TYR A 79 5.23 -12.43 -3.33
C TYR A 79 6.11 -12.78 -2.13
N PHE A 80 7.42 -12.80 -2.36
CA PHE A 80 8.43 -12.79 -1.31
C PHE A 80 9.54 -11.82 -1.72
N GLY A 81 9.83 -10.82 -0.90
CA GLY A 81 10.81 -9.79 -1.25
C GLY A 81 11.49 -9.15 -0.06
N MET A 82 12.70 -8.64 -0.32
CA MET A 82 13.52 -7.96 0.67
C MET A 82 13.25 -6.45 0.60
N VAL A 83 12.96 -5.82 1.72
CA VAL A 83 12.82 -4.36 1.80
C VAL A 83 14.19 -3.74 2.04
N ARG A 84 14.68 -2.93 1.10
CA ARG A 84 16.02 -2.33 1.13
C ARG A 84 15.96 -0.90 1.61
N CYS A 85 16.90 -0.52 2.48
CA CYS A 85 17.02 0.84 2.99
C CYS A 85 17.87 1.68 2.03
N PRO A 86 17.41 2.86 1.57
CA PRO A 86 18.16 3.73 0.67
C PRO A 86 19.35 4.45 1.33
N ILE A 87 19.49 4.32 2.66
CA ILE A 87 20.46 5.06 3.46
C ILE A 87 21.22 4.13 4.40
N LYS A 88 22.36 4.61 4.90
CA LYS A 88 23.07 3.96 6.01
C LYS A 88 22.53 4.45 7.35
N GLY A 89 22.31 3.55 8.29
CA GLY A 89 21.87 3.92 9.62
C GLY A 89 21.74 2.75 10.57
N LYS A 90 21.23 3.03 11.78
CA LYS A 90 20.98 2.06 12.83
C LYS A 90 19.48 1.98 13.10
N ILE A 91 18.91 0.77 13.10
CA ILE A 91 17.51 0.57 13.48
C ILE A 91 17.36 0.93 14.97
N ILE A 92 16.43 1.82 15.27
CA ILE A 92 16.14 2.26 16.66
C ILE A 92 14.74 1.85 17.12
N GLU A 93 13.84 1.54 16.20
CA GLU A 93 12.47 1.14 16.51
C GLU A 93 11.91 0.22 15.42
N LEU A 94 11.05 -0.72 15.83
CA LEU A 94 10.31 -1.62 14.95
C LEU A 94 8.81 -1.41 15.16
N ASN A 95 8.04 -1.51 14.08
CA ASN A 95 6.60 -1.63 14.20
C ASN A 95 6.21 -3.07 14.57
N ASN A 96 6.18 -3.35 15.88
CA ASN A 96 5.93 -4.69 16.40
C ASN A 96 4.51 -5.20 16.09
N ALA A 97 3.54 -4.32 15.81
CA ALA A 97 2.18 -4.74 15.46
C ALA A 97 2.15 -5.56 14.16
N LEU A 98 3.13 -5.41 13.28
CA LEU A 98 3.18 -6.07 11.97
C LEU A 98 3.47 -7.57 12.03
N SER A 99 3.92 -8.11 13.17
CA SER A 99 4.04 -9.57 13.33
C SER A 99 2.67 -10.25 13.35
N ASP A 100 1.69 -9.57 13.94
CA ASP A 100 0.35 -10.09 14.17
C ASP A 100 -0.63 -9.55 13.11
N TYR A 101 -0.41 -8.32 12.64
CA TYR A 101 -1.25 -7.61 11.69
C TYR A 101 -0.45 -7.10 10.47
N PRO A 102 0.12 -7.99 9.64
CA PRO A 102 0.93 -7.59 8.48
C PRO A 102 0.14 -6.78 7.44
N LYS A 103 -1.19 -7.00 7.35
CA LYS A 103 -2.08 -6.26 6.44
C LYS A 103 -2.15 -4.75 6.76
N THR A 104 -1.77 -4.31 7.97
CA THR A 104 -1.71 -2.88 8.31
C THR A 104 -0.84 -2.10 7.32
N VAL A 105 0.20 -2.72 6.75
CA VAL A 105 1.01 -2.11 5.67
C VAL A 105 0.20 -1.89 4.39
N ASN A 106 -0.65 -2.84 4.02
CA ASN A 106 -1.55 -2.73 2.87
C ASN A 106 -2.59 -1.61 3.06
N ASP A 107 -3.19 -1.54 4.26
CA ASP A 107 -4.31 -0.63 4.55
C ASP A 107 -3.85 0.81 4.83
N PHE A 108 -2.70 0.96 5.48
CA PHE A 108 -2.24 2.24 6.04
C PHE A 108 -0.76 2.51 5.74
N PRO A 109 -0.32 2.50 4.46
CA PRO A 109 1.09 2.48 4.08
C PRO A 109 1.96 3.61 4.63
N TYR A 110 1.35 4.78 4.90
CA TYR A 110 2.07 5.99 5.34
C TYR A 110 1.78 6.39 6.79
N SER A 111 0.86 5.69 7.47
CA SER A 111 0.50 5.95 8.86
C SER A 111 0.88 4.77 9.73
N GLU A 112 0.00 3.79 9.90
CA GLU A 112 0.22 2.64 10.80
C GLU A 112 1.11 1.56 10.18
N GLY A 113 1.33 1.59 8.87
CA GLY A 113 2.06 0.61 8.07
C GLY A 113 3.57 0.87 7.93
N TRP A 114 4.15 1.77 8.71
CA TRP A 114 5.60 1.96 8.73
C TRP A 114 6.31 0.71 9.25
N LEU A 115 7.52 0.42 8.76
CA LEU A 115 8.25 -0.79 9.12
C LEU A 115 9.21 -0.57 10.28
N VAL A 116 10.13 0.39 10.13
CA VAL A 116 11.21 0.66 11.09
C VAL A 116 11.49 2.15 11.19
N ARG A 117 12.01 2.59 12.33
CA ARG A 117 12.70 3.88 12.45
C ARG A 117 14.19 3.67 12.50
N ILE A 118 14.92 4.54 11.81
CA ILE A 118 16.35 4.44 11.59
C ILE A 118 17.00 5.76 12.01
N LYS A 119 18.02 5.67 12.87
CA LYS A 119 18.92 6.79 13.12
C LYS A 119 20.00 6.81 12.04
N ILE A 120 20.08 7.90 11.28
CA ILE A 120 21.01 8.08 10.19
C ILE A 120 22.45 8.05 10.73
N GLN A 121 23.34 7.37 10.01
CA GLN A 121 24.78 7.39 10.30
C GLN A 121 25.52 7.93 9.07
N ASN A 122 25.88 9.22 9.10
CA ASN A 122 26.72 9.83 8.07
C ASN A 122 28.19 9.43 8.23
N SER A 123 28.87 9.25 7.10
CA SER A 123 30.34 9.16 7.06
C SER A 123 31.01 10.53 7.08
N ASP A 124 30.32 11.60 6.69
CA ASP A 124 30.82 12.98 6.73
C ASP A 124 30.25 13.73 7.94
N SER A 125 31.08 13.86 8.96
CA SER A 125 30.77 14.48 10.26
C SER A 125 30.80 16.01 10.26
N SER A 126 30.71 16.68 9.10
CA SER A 126 30.97 18.13 8.96
C SER A 126 29.75 18.97 8.55
N ILE A 127 28.60 18.36 8.28
CA ILE A 127 27.38 19.09 7.91
C ILE A 127 26.19 18.51 8.68
N GLU A 128 25.90 19.09 9.84
CA GLU A 128 24.78 18.69 10.70
C GLU A 128 23.40 19.13 10.15
N SER A 129 23.34 19.91 9.07
CA SER A 129 22.10 20.61 8.70
C SER A 129 21.34 20.07 7.49
N ASP A 130 21.96 19.33 6.56
CA ASP A 130 21.28 18.84 5.35
C ASP A 130 21.70 17.40 5.00
N PHE A 131 20.94 16.42 5.50
CA PHE A 131 21.06 15.04 5.02
C PHE A 131 20.59 14.99 3.56
N LYS A 132 21.53 15.03 2.61
CA LYS A 132 21.25 14.85 1.20
C LYS A 132 21.25 13.36 0.86
N TYR A 133 20.16 12.91 0.24
CA TYR A 133 19.98 11.54 -0.17
C TYR A 133 20.05 11.44 -1.69
N ASP A 134 21.02 10.71 -2.25
CA ASP A 134 21.25 10.73 -3.71
C ASP A 134 20.07 10.21 -4.55
N ASN A 135 19.30 9.26 -4.01
CA ASN A 135 18.27 8.53 -4.76
C ASN A 135 16.84 8.72 -4.21
N LEU A 136 16.67 9.65 -3.26
CA LEU A 136 15.38 9.94 -2.66
C LEU A 136 14.86 11.26 -3.21
N LYS A 137 13.63 11.25 -3.72
CA LYS A 137 12.98 12.41 -4.33
C LYS A 137 11.67 12.69 -3.62
N PHE A 138 11.33 13.96 -3.44
CA PHE A 138 9.98 14.33 -3.06
C PHE A 138 9.01 14.13 -4.23
N ILE A 139 7.71 14.13 -3.94
CA ILE A 139 6.68 13.79 -4.93
C ILE A 139 6.63 14.78 -6.11
N ASP A 140 6.89 16.06 -5.86
CA ASP A 140 6.99 17.12 -6.86
C ASP A 140 8.15 16.91 -7.85
N GLU A 141 9.24 16.28 -7.40
CA GLU A 141 10.41 15.96 -8.22
C GLU A 141 10.23 14.67 -9.05
N CYS A 142 9.38 13.73 -8.61
CA CYS A 142 9.31 12.39 -9.20
C CYS A 142 7.92 11.93 -9.68
N HIS A 143 6.90 12.81 -9.66
CA HIS A 143 5.54 12.52 -10.13
C HIS A 143 5.51 11.81 -11.50
N GLY A 144 6.24 12.33 -12.50
CA GLY A 144 6.25 11.77 -13.85
C GLY A 144 6.89 10.37 -13.94
N GLU A 145 7.88 10.09 -13.10
CA GLU A 145 8.52 8.77 -13.00
C GLU A 145 7.59 7.77 -12.33
N ILE A 146 6.92 8.16 -11.23
CA ILE A 146 5.91 7.35 -10.55
C ILE A 146 4.76 7.01 -11.50
N LYS A 147 4.23 7.98 -12.25
CA LYS A 147 3.15 7.73 -13.21
C LYS A 147 3.56 6.67 -14.24
N LYS A 148 4.75 6.81 -14.85
CA LYS A 148 5.28 5.82 -15.80
C LYS A 148 5.49 4.45 -15.15
N LEU A 149 5.92 4.43 -13.89
CA LEU A 149 6.14 3.19 -13.15
C LEU A 149 4.82 2.46 -12.87
N ILE A 150 3.78 3.18 -12.45
CA ILE A 150 2.44 2.65 -12.25
C ILE A 150 1.89 2.06 -13.55
N GLU A 151 1.99 2.80 -14.66
CA GLU A 151 1.55 2.34 -15.98
C GLU A 151 2.32 1.07 -16.42
N LYS A 152 3.66 1.11 -16.32
CA LYS A 152 4.54 0.00 -16.72
C LYS A 152 4.30 -1.28 -15.92
N LEU A 153 4.03 -1.13 -14.62
CA LEU A 153 3.84 -2.26 -13.71
C LEU A 153 2.38 -2.68 -13.57
N HIS A 154 1.45 -2.02 -14.29
CA HIS A 154 0.01 -2.25 -14.20
C HIS A 154 -0.52 -2.20 -12.76
N VAL A 155 0.02 -1.27 -11.97
CA VAL A 155 -0.35 -1.07 -10.57
C VAL A 155 -1.77 -0.53 -10.49
N ARG A 156 -2.56 -1.13 -9.61
CA ARG A 156 -3.90 -0.64 -9.27
C ARG A 156 -3.95 -0.36 -7.78
N CYS A 157 -4.33 0.86 -7.45
CA CYS A 157 -4.73 1.25 -6.11
C CYS A 157 -6.25 1.42 -6.08
N PHE A 158 -6.80 1.12 -4.92
CA PHE A 158 -8.22 1.24 -4.60
C PHE A 158 -8.33 2.02 -3.29
N SER A 159 -9.51 2.57 -3.04
CA SER A 159 -9.90 3.25 -1.80
C SER A 159 -9.67 2.41 -0.54
N ALA A 160 -9.67 1.08 -0.67
CA ALA A 160 -9.39 0.14 0.39
C ALA A 160 -8.72 -1.12 -0.17
N PHE A 161 -7.73 -1.67 0.54
CA PHE A 161 -7.05 -2.86 0.08
C PHE A 161 -7.91 -4.12 0.31
N PRO A 162 -8.17 -4.94 -0.73
CA PRO A 162 -9.07 -6.08 -0.61
C PRO A 162 -8.50 -7.22 0.23
N ASP A 163 -9.37 -7.85 1.01
CA ASP A 163 -9.11 -9.10 1.72
C ASP A 163 -9.34 -10.32 0.83
N TYR A 164 -10.29 -10.21 -0.08
CA TYR A 164 -10.71 -11.23 -1.03
C TYR A 164 -10.86 -10.62 -2.42
N GLU A 165 -10.57 -11.42 -3.44
CA GLU A 165 -10.72 -11.03 -4.84
C GLU A 165 -11.65 -12.04 -5.55
N MET A 166 -12.58 -11.54 -6.35
CA MET A 166 -13.49 -12.32 -7.18
C MET A 166 -13.38 -11.85 -8.63
N PHE A 167 -12.85 -12.71 -9.51
CA PHE A 167 -12.72 -12.41 -10.93
C PHE A 167 -13.77 -13.19 -11.73
N GLU A 168 -14.86 -12.52 -12.11
CA GLU A 168 -16.05 -13.10 -12.73
C GLU A 168 -16.18 -12.62 -14.18
N ILE A 169 -15.31 -13.14 -15.05
CA ILE A 169 -15.22 -12.79 -16.47
C ILE A 169 -16.03 -13.78 -17.31
N GLY A 170 -16.90 -13.28 -18.19
CA GLY A 170 -17.84 -14.09 -18.96
C GLY A 170 -18.96 -14.68 -18.13
N VAL A 171 -19.24 -14.10 -16.96
CA VAL A 171 -20.25 -14.55 -16.01
C VAL A 171 -21.29 -13.44 -15.85
N GLU A 172 -22.57 -13.81 -15.98
CA GLU A 172 -23.68 -12.87 -15.80
C GLU A 172 -23.66 -12.24 -14.40
N CYS A 173 -24.04 -10.97 -14.30
CA CYS A 173 -23.99 -10.24 -13.04
C CYS A 173 -24.81 -10.94 -11.92
N ALA A 174 -26.00 -11.46 -12.22
CA ALA A 174 -26.81 -12.20 -11.24
C ALA A 174 -26.09 -13.42 -10.62
N ALA A 175 -25.31 -14.16 -11.40
CA ALA A 175 -24.51 -15.27 -10.90
C ALA A 175 -23.33 -14.78 -10.04
N THR A 176 -22.70 -13.68 -10.45
CA THR A 176 -21.65 -13.00 -9.67
C THR A 176 -22.17 -12.54 -8.31
N LEU A 177 -23.34 -11.91 -8.27
CA LEU A 177 -23.99 -11.45 -7.03
C LEU A 177 -24.34 -12.60 -6.09
N THR A 178 -24.79 -13.74 -6.63
CA THR A 178 -25.06 -14.93 -5.83
C THR A 178 -23.79 -15.44 -5.13
N LYS A 179 -22.67 -15.52 -5.86
CA LYS A 179 -21.38 -15.89 -5.28
C LYS A 179 -20.89 -14.86 -4.25
N LEU A 180 -21.13 -13.57 -4.52
CA LEU A 180 -20.76 -12.51 -3.61
C LEU A 180 -21.54 -12.61 -2.29
N ASP A 181 -22.85 -12.87 -2.34
CA ASP A 181 -23.67 -13.13 -1.15
C ASP A 181 -23.13 -14.31 -0.33
N GLU A 182 -22.77 -15.42 -0.99
CA GLU A 182 -22.19 -16.58 -0.31
C GLU A 182 -20.85 -16.26 0.36
N LEU A 183 -19.99 -15.46 -0.28
CA LEU A 183 -18.71 -15.04 0.28
C LEU A 183 -18.93 -14.10 1.47
N ILE A 184 -19.75 -13.06 1.29
CA ILE A 184 -20.08 -12.09 2.34
C ILE A 184 -20.66 -12.81 3.58
N GLY A 185 -21.48 -13.85 3.40
CA GLY A 185 -22.00 -14.65 4.50
C GLY A 185 -20.96 -15.40 5.33
N LYS A 186 -19.73 -15.60 4.81
CA LYS A 186 -18.67 -16.40 5.44
C LYS A 186 -17.51 -15.57 6.02
N ILE A 187 -17.30 -14.35 5.54
CA ILE A 187 -16.17 -13.49 5.94
C ILE A 187 -16.51 -12.60 7.14
N ASP A 188 -15.51 -12.01 7.78
CA ASP A 188 -15.71 -11.16 8.96
C ASP A 188 -16.20 -9.76 8.58
N VAL A 189 -16.97 -9.13 9.49
CA VAL A 189 -17.39 -7.74 9.33
C VAL A 189 -16.17 -6.83 9.19
N GLY A 190 -16.23 -5.90 8.25
CA GLY A 190 -15.15 -5.00 7.90
C GLY A 190 -14.19 -5.54 6.85
N ASN A 191 -14.23 -6.84 6.50
CA ASN A 191 -13.46 -7.38 5.38
C ASN A 191 -13.91 -6.76 4.05
N ILE A 192 -12.95 -6.61 3.14
CA ILE A 192 -13.14 -5.97 1.85
C ILE A 192 -13.05 -7.02 0.73
N VAL A 193 -13.99 -6.97 -0.20
CA VAL A 193 -14.02 -7.82 -1.39
C VAL A 193 -13.82 -6.93 -2.62
N HIS A 194 -12.83 -7.27 -3.43
CA HIS A 194 -12.68 -6.72 -4.77
C HIS A 194 -13.38 -7.64 -5.77
N VAL A 195 -14.44 -7.15 -6.41
CA VAL A 195 -15.18 -7.87 -7.45
C VAL A 195 -14.81 -7.29 -8.81
N VAL A 196 -14.50 -8.16 -9.76
CA VAL A 196 -14.25 -7.82 -11.17
C VAL A 196 -15.29 -8.52 -12.03
N SER A 197 -15.96 -7.77 -12.88
CA SER A 197 -16.94 -8.30 -13.85
C SER A 197 -16.77 -7.60 -15.20
N ASP A 198 -16.99 -8.31 -16.29
CA ASP A 198 -17.09 -7.76 -17.65
C ASP A 198 -18.55 -7.62 -18.14
N ASP A 199 -19.52 -7.94 -17.28
CA ASP A 199 -20.95 -7.80 -17.58
C ASP A 199 -21.32 -6.31 -17.69
N THR A 200 -22.06 -5.97 -18.75
CA THR A 200 -22.43 -4.58 -19.05
C THR A 200 -23.48 -4.02 -18.10
N SER A 201 -24.23 -4.85 -17.37
CA SER A 201 -25.21 -4.43 -16.36
C SER A 201 -24.64 -4.33 -14.94
N ALA A 202 -23.39 -4.74 -14.74
CA ALA A 202 -22.80 -4.88 -13.41
C ALA A 202 -22.79 -3.58 -12.60
N ASP A 203 -22.69 -2.43 -13.26
CA ASP A 203 -22.67 -1.12 -12.60
C ASP A 203 -23.96 -0.84 -11.82
N LEU A 204 -25.12 -0.97 -12.45
CA LEU A 204 -26.42 -0.75 -11.83
C LEU A 204 -26.80 -1.87 -10.88
N GLU A 205 -26.49 -3.12 -11.23
CA GLU A 205 -26.83 -4.28 -10.40
C GLU A 205 -26.05 -4.33 -9.09
N MET A 206 -24.75 -4.03 -9.11
CA MET A 206 -23.93 -3.98 -7.88
C MET A 206 -24.38 -2.86 -6.94
N ILE A 207 -24.78 -1.70 -7.46
CA ILE A 207 -25.32 -0.60 -6.64
C ILE A 207 -26.60 -1.04 -5.94
N ARG A 208 -27.56 -1.60 -6.68
CA ARG A 208 -28.82 -2.10 -6.11
C ARG A 208 -28.58 -3.20 -5.08
N TRP A 209 -27.72 -4.17 -5.41
CA TRP A 209 -27.35 -5.22 -4.48
C TRP A 209 -26.76 -4.67 -3.18
N SER A 210 -25.88 -3.67 -3.27
CA SER A 210 -25.26 -3.05 -2.10
C SER A 210 -26.31 -2.39 -1.20
N GLU A 211 -27.29 -1.69 -1.78
CA GLU A 211 -28.41 -1.07 -1.05
C GLU A 211 -29.32 -2.12 -0.40
N GLU A 212 -29.74 -3.15 -1.16
CA GLU A 212 -30.63 -4.21 -0.68
C GLU A 212 -30.01 -5.08 0.42
N ARG A 213 -28.72 -5.37 0.31
CA ARG A 213 -27.97 -6.15 1.30
C ARG A 213 -27.39 -5.28 2.42
N GLU A 214 -27.56 -3.96 2.35
CA GLU A 214 -26.99 -2.93 3.23
C GLU A 214 -25.47 -3.05 3.40
N GLN A 215 -24.77 -3.48 2.34
CA GLN A 215 -23.30 -3.52 2.30
C GLN A 215 -22.76 -2.17 1.84
N ASN A 216 -21.48 -1.91 2.06
CA ASN A 216 -20.85 -0.65 1.69
C ASN A 216 -20.02 -0.79 0.42
N LEU A 217 -20.52 -0.26 -0.70
CA LEU A 217 -19.76 -0.10 -1.93
C LEU A 217 -18.84 1.13 -1.81
N LEU A 218 -17.57 0.90 -1.48
CA LEU A 218 -16.57 1.94 -1.24
C LEU A 218 -16.09 2.61 -2.53
N GLU A 219 -15.96 1.84 -3.60
CA GLU A 219 -15.51 2.32 -4.90
C GLU A 219 -16.11 1.50 -6.04
N PHE A 220 -16.36 2.18 -7.14
CA PHE A 220 -16.73 1.61 -8.43
C PHE A 220 -15.89 2.26 -9.53
N ARG A 221 -15.27 1.44 -10.39
CA ARG A 221 -14.42 1.92 -11.49
C ARG A 221 -14.55 1.04 -12.72
N LYS A 222 -14.58 1.66 -13.90
CA LYS A 222 -14.49 0.95 -15.19
C LYS A 222 -13.12 1.14 -15.81
N GLU A 223 -12.46 0.04 -16.16
CA GLU A 223 -11.17 0.01 -16.87
C GLU A 223 -11.32 -0.86 -18.14
N GLY A 224 -11.36 -0.20 -19.30
CA GLY A 224 -11.62 -0.90 -20.56
C GLY A 224 -13.02 -1.55 -20.55
N ASN A 225 -13.06 -2.88 -20.70
CA ASN A 225 -14.29 -3.67 -20.62
C ASN A 225 -14.57 -4.23 -19.22
N LEU A 226 -13.71 -3.98 -18.23
CA LEU A 226 -13.86 -4.52 -16.88
C LEU A 226 -14.41 -3.46 -15.93
N TYR A 227 -15.32 -3.90 -15.07
CA TYR A 227 -15.81 -3.17 -13.92
C TYR A 227 -15.16 -3.72 -12.66
N HIS A 228 -14.72 -2.81 -11.79
CA HIS A 228 -14.09 -3.08 -10.52
C HIS A 228 -14.96 -2.48 -9.41
N PHE A 229 -15.28 -3.29 -8.42
CA PHE A 229 -16.08 -2.89 -7.26
C PHE A 229 -15.33 -3.23 -5.98
N ILE A 230 -15.28 -2.30 -5.04
CA ILE A 230 -14.69 -2.49 -3.72
C ILE A 230 -15.82 -2.48 -2.70
N VAL A 231 -16.15 -3.66 -2.19
CA VAL A 231 -17.27 -3.86 -1.27
C VAL A 231 -16.72 -4.15 0.12
N LYS A 232 -17.15 -3.40 1.12
CA LYS A 232 -16.86 -3.67 2.52
C LYS A 232 -18.07 -4.29 3.20
N LYS A 233 -17.84 -5.43 3.87
CA LYS A 233 -18.86 -6.06 4.69
C LYS A 233 -19.20 -5.17 5.89
N THR A 234 -20.47 -4.85 6.08
CA THR A 234 -20.97 -3.96 7.15
C THR A 234 -21.64 -4.69 8.30
N LYS A 235 -22.26 -5.84 8.03
CA LYS A 235 -23.01 -6.67 8.98
C LYS A 235 -22.86 -8.14 8.67
#